data_AF-A0A6Y5LTQ4-F1
#
_entry.id   AF-A0A6Y5LTQ4-F1
#
_cell.length_a   1.000
_cell.length_b   1.000
_cell.length_c   1.000
_cell.angle_alpha   90.00
_cell.angle_beta   90.00
_cell.angle_gamma   90.00
#
_symmetry.space_group_name_H-M   'P 1'
#
loop_
_entity.id
_entity.type
_entity.pdbx_description
1 polymer ?
#
loop_
_entity_poly.entity_id
_entity_poly.type
_entity_poly.pdbx_seq_one_letter_code
_entity_poly.pdbx_strand_id
1 'polypeptide(L)'
;MEPPAIALTDTAIRKPRPTDTPFKLGGSAGLYLLIKPNGSKLWYMKYRIDGKEKKLAFGPYPDVSLLTACQFRNAARSKMRAGVDPSVDKKIAQQKKKNGQTFRQIAMNWHADHRRWIWIWTVNLRRRKHSITRPCRLRNYQNYYPGRINYSGRLLTRYALKLSLLFFVRSSELRFARWSEIDWQQKLWIIQVEREQIENVRFSRRGTKMKTQHIVPLSDQAMAILKQTEALSGHLAFIFPGEYDQDKCMSDNTINKALRVMGYDTRKEICGHGFRAMACSALSESGRWSKEAIEKQMSHQERNSVRAAYIHKAKYLEERIAMMQWWADYLDKNTERYVSPYQYAGYQREAS
;
A
#
# COMPACT_ATOMS: atom_id res chain seq x y z
N MET A 1 -55.25 -1.48 -6.04
CA MET A 1 -55.03 -0.18 -5.39
C MET A 1 -53.77 -0.28 -4.55
N GLU A 2 -52.66 0.34 -4.97
CA GLU A 2 -51.48 0.50 -4.09
C GLU A 2 -51.87 1.45 -2.95
N PRO A 3 -51.58 1.12 -1.68
CA PRO A 3 -51.90 2.00 -0.56
C PRO A 3 -51.16 3.34 -0.70
N PRO A 4 -51.79 4.47 -0.29
CA PRO A 4 -51.22 5.80 -0.48
C PRO A 4 -49.86 5.91 0.23
N ALA A 5 -48.87 6.42 -0.49
CA ALA A 5 -47.51 6.61 0.01
C ALA A 5 -47.52 7.66 1.15
N ILE A 6 -47.55 7.19 2.39
CA ILE A 6 -47.42 8.04 3.58
C ILE A 6 -46.09 8.78 3.47
N ALA A 7 -46.14 10.11 3.44
CA ALA A 7 -44.95 10.93 3.51
C ALA A 7 -44.30 10.71 4.89
N LEU A 8 -43.11 10.10 4.91
CA LEU A 8 -42.33 9.96 6.13
C LEU A 8 -42.07 11.34 6.73
N THR A 9 -42.52 11.55 7.96
CA THR A 9 -42.23 12.72 8.80
C THR A 9 -41.40 12.29 10.01
N ASP A 10 -40.62 13.20 10.60
CA ASP A 10 -39.77 12.86 11.77
C ASP A 10 -40.61 12.30 12.93
N THR A 11 -41.82 12.83 13.13
CA THR A 11 -42.80 12.33 14.09
C THR A 11 -43.25 10.90 13.79
N ALA A 12 -43.54 10.58 12.53
CA ALA A 12 -43.92 9.22 12.11
C ALA A 12 -42.76 8.22 12.23
N ILE A 13 -41.51 8.68 12.20
CA ILE A 13 -40.31 7.85 12.38
C ILE A 13 -40.08 7.51 13.86
N ARG A 14 -40.37 8.44 14.78
CA ARG A 14 -40.14 8.23 16.22
C ARG A 14 -41.16 7.28 16.85
N LYS A 15 -42.44 7.39 16.48
CA LYS A 15 -43.59 6.68 17.09
C LYS A 15 -43.52 5.14 17.11
N PRO A 16 -43.08 4.43 16.06
CA PRO A 16 -43.29 2.98 15.98
C PRO A 16 -42.40 2.22 16.98
N ARG A 17 -43.02 1.28 17.70
CA ARG A 17 -42.34 0.35 18.62
C ARG A 17 -41.76 -0.84 17.84
N PRO A 18 -40.64 -1.43 18.29
CA PRO A 18 -40.08 -2.62 17.67
C PRO A 18 -41.05 -3.80 17.82
N THR A 19 -41.11 -4.66 16.80
CA THR A 19 -41.88 -5.91 16.78
C THR A 19 -40.95 -7.10 16.58
N ASP A 20 -41.41 -8.33 16.86
CA ASP A 20 -40.59 -9.54 16.73
C ASP A 20 -40.05 -9.79 15.32
N THR A 21 -40.71 -9.22 14.30
CA THR A 21 -40.26 -9.23 12.91
C THR A 21 -39.89 -7.82 12.43
N PRO A 22 -38.85 -7.68 11.58
CA PRO A 22 -38.47 -6.39 11.03
C PRO A 22 -39.51 -5.87 10.03
N PHE A 23 -39.95 -4.61 10.20
CA PHE A 23 -40.92 -3.98 9.31
C PHE A 23 -40.38 -2.68 8.70
N LYS A 24 -41.01 -2.25 7.61
CA LYS A 24 -40.58 -1.09 6.81
C LYS A 24 -41.59 0.04 6.94
N LEU A 25 -41.10 1.25 7.20
CA LEU A 25 -41.86 2.47 7.00
C LEU A 25 -41.50 3.02 5.61
N GLY A 26 -42.43 2.90 4.67
CA GLY A 26 -42.27 3.39 3.30
C GLY A 26 -42.31 4.91 3.25
N GLY A 27 -41.44 5.51 2.44
CA GLY A 27 -41.49 6.93 2.08
C GLY A 27 -41.51 7.11 0.56
N SER A 28 -41.04 8.27 0.09
CA SER A 28 -41.10 8.61 -1.33
C SER A 28 -39.87 8.16 -2.13
N ALA A 29 -40.12 7.79 -3.38
CA ALA A 29 -39.10 7.41 -4.38
C ALA A 29 -38.16 6.28 -3.92
N GLY A 30 -38.75 5.22 -3.37
CA GLY A 30 -38.04 4.00 -2.97
C GLY A 30 -37.28 4.11 -1.65
N LEU A 31 -37.26 5.28 -1.00
CA LEU A 31 -36.69 5.45 0.35
C LEU A 31 -37.63 4.85 1.40
N TYR A 32 -37.08 4.09 2.34
CA TYR A 32 -37.80 3.52 3.47
C TYR A 32 -36.89 3.41 4.69
N LEU A 33 -37.50 3.42 5.87
CA LEU A 33 -36.83 3.12 7.13
C LEU A 33 -37.14 1.68 7.53
N LEU A 34 -36.10 0.87 7.77
CA LEU A 34 -36.23 -0.48 8.29
C LEU A 34 -36.08 -0.45 9.81
N ILE A 35 -37.11 -0.90 10.52
CA ILE A 35 -37.10 -1.06 11.98
C ILE A 35 -36.86 -2.53 12.28
N LYS A 36 -35.81 -2.83 13.04
CA LYS A 36 -35.48 -4.20 13.47
C LYS A 36 -36.12 -4.52 14.83
N PRO A 37 -36.22 -5.81 15.20
CA PRO A 37 -36.77 -6.21 16.51
C PRO A 37 -36.01 -5.65 17.71
N ASN A 38 -34.69 -5.44 17.56
CA ASN A 38 -33.86 -4.78 18.57
C ASN A 38 -34.04 -3.25 18.66
N GLY A 39 -35.01 -2.69 17.94
CA GLY A 39 -35.30 -1.26 17.89
C GLY A 39 -34.36 -0.40 17.04
N SER A 40 -33.34 -0.98 16.42
CA SER A 40 -32.48 -0.24 15.50
C SER A 40 -33.25 0.15 14.23
N LYS A 41 -33.07 1.41 13.80
CA LYS A 41 -33.73 2.01 12.65
C LYS A 41 -32.70 2.35 11.57
N LEU A 42 -32.86 1.82 10.36
CA LEU A 42 -31.88 1.93 9.28
C LEU A 42 -32.51 2.46 7.99
N TRP A 43 -31.90 3.49 7.41
CA TRP A 43 -32.32 4.05 6.13
C TRP A 43 -31.87 3.20 4.94
N TYR A 44 -32.81 2.91 4.05
CA TYR A 44 -32.56 2.22 2.80
C TYR A 44 -33.31 2.87 1.64
N MET A 45 -32.75 2.74 0.44
CA MET A 45 -33.43 3.02 -0.81
C MET A 45 -33.46 1.77 -1.68
N LYS A 46 -34.65 1.38 -2.12
CA LYS A 46 -34.86 0.36 -3.15
C LYS A 46 -34.85 1.02 -4.52
N TYR A 47 -34.10 0.45 -5.46
CA TYR A 47 -33.96 0.96 -6.82
C TYR A 47 -33.79 -0.18 -7.83
N ARG A 48 -33.95 0.12 -9.12
CA ARG A 48 -33.69 -0.81 -10.22
C ARG A 48 -32.65 -0.22 -11.17
N ILE A 49 -31.70 -1.05 -11.59
CA ILE A 49 -30.71 -0.74 -12.63
C ILE A 49 -30.45 -2.03 -13.42
N ASP A 50 -30.36 -1.94 -14.75
CA ASP A 50 -30.22 -3.09 -15.65
C ASP A 50 -31.25 -4.20 -15.42
N GLY A 51 -32.52 -3.81 -15.18
CA GLY A 51 -33.62 -4.74 -14.88
C GLY A 51 -33.54 -5.43 -13.51
N LYS A 52 -32.47 -5.23 -12.73
CA LYS A 52 -32.25 -5.87 -11.43
C LYS A 52 -32.61 -4.93 -10.28
N GLU A 53 -33.36 -5.45 -9.32
CA GLU A 53 -33.67 -4.73 -8.09
C GLU A 53 -32.50 -4.78 -7.09
N LYS A 54 -32.13 -3.61 -6.55
CA LYS A 54 -31.05 -3.45 -5.58
C LYS A 54 -31.51 -2.57 -4.40
N LYS A 55 -30.78 -2.69 -3.29
CA LYS A 55 -30.98 -1.87 -2.08
C LYS A 55 -29.70 -1.13 -1.72
N LEU A 56 -29.81 0.16 -1.44
CA LEU A 56 -28.73 1.02 -0.97
C LEU A 56 -29.00 1.46 0.46
N ALA A 57 -28.10 1.19 1.39
CA ALA A 57 -28.24 1.66 2.77
C ALA A 57 -27.65 3.07 2.91
N PHE A 58 -28.30 3.96 3.67
CA PHE A 58 -27.81 5.31 3.93
C PHE A 58 -27.25 5.50 5.34
N GLY A 59 -27.68 4.70 6.31
CA GLY A 59 -27.15 4.73 7.68
C GLY A 59 -28.25 4.58 8.74
N PRO A 60 -27.87 4.54 10.02
CA PRO A 60 -28.83 4.49 11.12
C PRO A 60 -29.50 5.84 11.37
N TYR A 61 -30.72 5.81 11.87
CA TYR A 61 -31.36 6.95 12.52
C TYR A 61 -31.06 6.86 14.03
N PRO A 62 -30.76 7.97 14.74
CA PRO A 62 -30.89 9.36 14.30
C PRO A 62 -29.66 9.95 13.58
N ASP A 63 -28.52 9.24 13.51
CA ASP A 63 -27.27 9.76 12.91
C ASP A 63 -27.46 10.30 11.48
N VAL A 64 -28.33 9.66 10.71
CA VAL A 64 -28.83 10.18 9.44
C VAL A 64 -30.28 10.63 9.64
N SER A 65 -30.46 11.94 9.70
CA SER A 65 -31.80 12.55 9.77
C SER A 65 -32.61 12.27 8.50
N LEU A 66 -33.94 12.40 8.59
CA LEU A 66 -34.82 12.25 7.42
C LEU A 66 -34.42 13.18 6.26
N LEU A 67 -34.07 14.43 6.56
CA LEU A 67 -33.61 15.40 5.56
C LEU A 67 -32.34 14.88 4.84
N THR A 68 -31.37 14.41 5.61
CA THR A 68 -30.11 13.86 5.08
C THR A 68 -30.36 12.60 4.24
N ALA A 69 -31.25 11.72 4.69
CA ALA A 69 -31.66 10.54 3.93
C ALA A 69 -32.32 10.91 2.59
N CYS A 70 -33.15 11.96 2.57
CA CYS A 70 -33.74 12.51 1.34
C CYS A 70 -32.68 13.11 0.40
N GLN A 71 -31.67 13.80 0.92
CA GLN A 71 -30.54 14.31 0.12
C GLN A 71 -29.75 13.16 -0.51
N PHE A 72 -29.41 12.12 0.26
CA PHE A 72 -28.70 10.94 -0.24
C PHE A 72 -29.50 10.19 -1.31
N ARG A 73 -30.82 10.07 -1.13
CA ARG A 73 -31.72 9.53 -2.15
C ARG A 73 -31.64 10.34 -3.44
N ASN A 74 -31.77 11.66 -3.36
CA ASN A 74 -31.76 12.52 -4.54
C ASN A 74 -30.41 12.44 -5.29
N ALA A 75 -29.30 12.42 -4.55
CA ALA A 75 -27.96 12.23 -5.11
C ALA A 75 -27.81 10.85 -5.80
N ALA A 76 -28.27 9.78 -5.15
CA ALA A 76 -28.25 8.44 -5.74
C ALA A 76 -29.10 8.36 -7.02
N ARG A 77 -30.28 9.02 -7.04
CA ARG A 77 -31.14 9.10 -8.23
C ARG A 77 -30.52 9.88 -9.37
N SER A 78 -29.85 10.99 -9.09
CA SER A 78 -29.12 11.76 -10.10
C SER A 78 -28.06 10.89 -10.79
N LYS A 79 -27.31 10.08 -10.03
CA LYS A 79 -26.32 9.13 -10.58
C LYS A 79 -26.93 8.03 -11.43
N MET A 80 -28.08 7.48 -11.01
CA MET A 80 -28.80 6.50 -11.81
C MET A 80 -29.28 7.07 -13.14
N ARG A 81 -29.68 8.36 -13.20
CA ARG A 81 -30.02 9.02 -14.46
C ARG A 81 -28.81 9.15 -15.40
N ALA A 82 -27.61 9.22 -14.85
CA ALA A 82 -26.36 9.21 -15.61
C ALA A 82 -25.85 7.79 -15.95
N GLY A 83 -26.64 6.74 -15.68
CA GLY A 83 -26.26 5.34 -15.97
C GLY A 83 -25.23 4.73 -15.01
N VAL A 84 -24.91 5.39 -13.89
CA VAL A 84 -23.91 4.92 -12.92
C VAL A 84 -24.57 4.26 -11.72
N ASP A 85 -24.18 3.01 -11.38
CA ASP A 85 -24.69 2.29 -10.20
C ASP A 85 -24.17 2.91 -8.88
N PRO A 86 -25.04 3.50 -8.03
CA PRO A 86 -24.62 4.14 -6.79
C PRO A 86 -24.00 3.20 -5.75
N SER A 87 -24.20 1.88 -5.87
CA SER A 87 -23.60 0.90 -4.96
C SER A 87 -22.09 0.75 -5.16
N VAL A 88 -21.57 1.08 -6.34
CA VAL A 88 -20.14 1.02 -6.65
C VAL A 88 -19.39 2.07 -5.85
N ASP A 89 -19.90 3.30 -5.76
CA ASP A 89 -19.28 4.36 -4.96
C ASP A 89 -19.27 4.03 -3.47
N LYS A 90 -20.35 3.42 -2.96
CA LYS A 90 -20.38 2.98 -1.56
C LYS A 90 -19.36 1.86 -1.31
N LYS A 91 -19.19 0.93 -2.25
CA LYS A 91 -18.13 -0.10 -2.19
C LYS A 91 -16.74 0.52 -2.27
N ILE A 92 -16.50 1.47 -3.17
CA ILE A 92 -15.24 2.19 -3.30
C ILE A 92 -14.95 3.02 -2.04
N ALA A 93 -15.94 3.72 -1.47
CA ALA A 93 -15.79 4.51 -0.26
C ALA A 93 -15.61 3.63 0.99
N GLN A 94 -16.32 2.50 1.09
CA GLN A 94 -16.08 1.51 2.14
C GLN A 94 -14.70 0.87 1.98
N GLN A 95 -14.26 0.57 0.76
CA GLN A 95 -12.94 0.01 0.51
C GLN A 95 -11.84 1.05 0.74
N LYS A 96 -12.07 2.34 0.40
CA LYS A 96 -11.18 3.46 0.77
C LYS A 96 -11.15 3.70 2.28
N LYS A 97 -12.28 3.62 3.00
CA LYS A 97 -12.32 3.71 4.47
C LYS A 97 -11.66 2.50 5.14
N LYS A 98 -11.86 1.30 4.61
CA LYS A 98 -11.27 0.05 5.14
C LYS A 98 -9.77 0.01 4.86
N ASN A 99 -9.33 0.42 3.66
CA ASN A 99 -7.92 0.57 3.30
C ASN A 99 -7.28 1.76 4.02
N GLY A 100 -8.01 2.86 4.25
CA GLY A 100 -7.53 4.04 4.97
C GLY A 100 -7.46 3.83 6.49
N GLN A 101 -8.37 3.04 7.07
CA GLN A 101 -8.30 2.62 8.48
C GLN A 101 -7.22 1.57 8.69
N THR A 102 -7.04 0.62 7.77
CA THR A 102 -5.89 -0.31 7.84
C THR A 102 -4.56 0.38 7.55
N PHE A 103 -4.50 1.37 6.65
CA PHE A 103 -3.29 2.17 6.40
C PHE A 103 -2.97 3.12 7.57
N ARG A 104 -3.97 3.78 8.17
CA ARG A 104 -3.78 4.57 9.41
C ARG A 104 -3.32 3.66 10.55
N GLN A 105 -3.87 2.45 10.67
CA GLN A 105 -3.44 1.48 11.68
C GLN A 105 -2.04 0.90 11.39
N ILE A 106 -1.66 0.69 10.12
CA ILE A 106 -0.32 0.23 9.71
C ILE A 106 0.71 1.35 9.86
N ALA A 107 0.37 2.61 9.53
CA ALA A 107 1.23 3.78 9.72
C ALA A 107 1.35 4.16 11.22
N MET A 108 0.28 4.01 12.00
CA MET A 108 0.30 4.20 13.45
C MET A 108 0.96 3.03 14.19
N ASN A 109 0.85 1.78 13.71
CA ASN A 109 1.60 0.64 14.24
C ASN A 109 3.07 0.70 13.82
N TRP A 110 3.39 1.19 12.62
CA TRP A 110 4.76 1.52 12.22
C TRP A 110 5.32 2.60 13.16
N HIS A 111 4.57 3.65 13.49
CA HIS A 111 4.92 4.63 14.53
C HIS A 111 5.00 4.05 15.95
N ALA A 112 4.15 3.10 16.32
CA ALA A 112 4.10 2.50 17.65
C ALA A 112 5.19 1.45 17.88
N ASP A 113 5.54 0.64 16.87
CA ASP A 113 6.67 -0.30 16.93
C ASP A 113 8.02 0.41 16.84
N HIS A 114 8.07 1.57 16.18
CA HIS A 114 9.22 2.47 16.28
C HIS A 114 9.32 3.21 17.63
N ARG A 115 8.36 3.05 18.58
CA ARG A 115 8.64 3.37 20.00
C ARG A 115 9.66 2.43 20.63
N ARG A 116 9.90 1.25 20.05
CA ARG A 116 10.97 0.34 20.48
C ARG A 116 12.36 0.75 19.97
N TRP A 117 12.42 1.70 19.05
CA TRP A 117 13.67 2.39 18.68
C TRP A 117 14.04 3.51 19.68
N ILE A 118 13.12 3.94 20.55
CA ILE A 118 13.37 4.97 21.58
C ILE A 118 13.41 4.45 23.02
N TRP A 119 12.85 3.27 23.35
CA TRP A 119 12.94 2.77 24.73
C TRP A 119 14.35 2.31 25.17
N ILE A 120 15.26 2.04 24.23
CA ILE A 120 16.69 1.76 24.53
C ILE A 120 17.51 3.05 24.62
N TRP A 121 16.95 4.22 24.31
CA TRP A 121 17.71 5.48 24.24
C TRP A 121 17.63 6.39 25.48
N THR A 122 16.84 6.06 26.52
CA THR A 122 16.75 6.94 27.72
C THR A 122 16.92 6.28 29.08
N VAL A 123 17.14 4.97 29.20
CA VAL A 123 17.42 4.37 30.53
C VAL A 123 18.52 3.31 30.46
N ASN A 124 19.78 3.77 30.49
CA ASN A 124 20.82 3.32 31.45
C ASN A 124 22.22 3.79 31.04
N LEU A 125 22.42 5.11 31.04
CA LEU A 125 23.75 5.74 31.13
C LEU A 125 24.03 6.22 32.57
N ARG A 126 23.47 5.53 33.58
CA ARG A 126 23.86 5.67 34.98
C ARG A 126 23.78 4.33 35.68
N ARG A 127 24.93 3.65 35.73
CA ARG A 127 25.51 2.90 36.87
C ARG A 127 26.34 1.73 36.37
N ARG A 128 27.62 2.02 36.08
CA ARG A 128 28.68 1.06 36.39
C ARG A 128 28.98 1.20 37.88
N LYS A 129 28.97 0.09 38.61
CA LYS A 129 29.96 -0.32 39.63
C LYS A 129 29.43 -1.58 40.33
N HIS A 130 29.96 -2.74 39.96
CA HIS A 130 30.63 -3.73 40.84
C HIS A 130 30.76 -5.11 40.16
N SER A 131 32.03 -5.46 39.95
CA SER A 131 32.72 -6.75 40.08
C SER A 131 31.97 -8.10 40.25
N ILE A 132 32.43 -9.07 39.43
CA ILE A 132 32.76 -10.49 39.73
C ILE A 132 31.54 -11.41 39.98
N THR A 133 31.22 -12.43 39.15
CA THR A 133 31.95 -13.71 38.93
C THR A 133 31.45 -14.43 37.65
N ARG A 134 32.30 -15.23 36.99
CA ARG A 134 32.10 -16.01 35.73
C ARG A 134 31.38 -17.37 35.96
N PRO A 135 31.10 -18.22 34.94
CA PRO A 135 30.73 -17.99 33.52
C PRO A 135 29.62 -18.95 33.00
N CYS A 136 28.88 -18.59 31.93
CA CYS A 136 28.43 -19.57 30.92
C CYS A 136 28.11 -18.90 29.57
N ARG A 137 28.82 -19.37 28.52
CA ARG A 137 28.63 -19.21 27.07
C ARG A 137 27.82 -18.01 26.56
N LEU A 138 28.53 -16.98 26.11
CA LEU A 138 28.06 -16.09 25.04
C LEU A 138 29.07 -16.10 23.90
N ARG A 139 28.64 -16.67 22.77
CA ARG A 139 29.36 -16.65 21.50
C ARG A 139 29.15 -15.26 20.88
N ASN A 140 30.22 -14.50 20.82
CA ASN A 140 30.52 -13.39 19.91
C ASN A 140 29.37 -12.44 19.54
N TYR A 141 29.19 -11.40 20.36
CA TYR A 141 28.66 -10.11 19.91
C TYR A 141 29.83 -9.17 19.62
N GLN A 142 30.10 -8.91 18.35
CA GLN A 142 30.85 -7.73 17.93
C GLN A 142 30.24 -7.17 16.65
N ASN A 143 30.11 -5.84 16.64
CA ASN A 143 29.77 -4.94 15.54
C ASN A 143 28.28 -4.62 15.34
N TYR A 144 27.79 -3.71 16.19
CA TYR A 144 26.50 -3.04 16.11
C TYR A 144 26.68 -1.61 15.56
N TYR A 145 26.24 -1.38 14.33
CA TYR A 145 26.09 -0.05 13.73
C TYR A 145 24.58 0.20 13.52
N PRO A 146 24.01 1.33 13.98
CA PRO A 146 22.58 1.59 13.88
C PRO A 146 22.21 2.07 12.48
N GLY A 147 21.19 1.44 11.88
CA GLY A 147 20.71 1.66 10.50
C GLY A 147 20.53 0.39 9.65
N ARG A 148 20.63 -0.80 10.25
CA ARG A 148 20.62 -2.09 9.53
C ARG A 148 19.31 -2.85 9.72
N ILE A 149 18.79 -3.41 8.61
CA ILE A 149 17.89 -4.58 8.63
C ILE A 149 18.54 -5.65 9.52
N ASN A 150 17.93 -5.91 10.68
CA ASN A 150 18.40 -6.87 11.68
C ASN A 150 17.97 -8.30 11.33
N TYR A 151 18.24 -8.70 10.09
CA TYR A 151 18.08 -10.06 9.61
C TYR A 151 19.46 -10.71 9.52
N SER A 152 19.67 -11.79 10.26
CA SER A 152 20.94 -12.53 10.33
C SER A 152 21.10 -13.60 9.24
N GLY A 153 20.11 -13.77 8.35
CA GLY A 153 20.19 -14.77 7.27
C GLY A 153 21.04 -14.31 6.08
N ARG A 154 20.92 -15.04 4.96
CA ARG A 154 21.73 -14.87 3.75
C ARG A 154 21.86 -13.41 3.32
N LEU A 155 23.08 -12.99 2.99
CA LEU A 155 23.39 -11.61 2.62
C LEU A 155 22.57 -11.11 1.41
N LEU A 156 22.39 -11.97 0.39
CA LEU A 156 21.53 -11.69 -0.76
C LEU A 156 20.08 -11.39 -0.36
N THR A 157 19.53 -12.11 0.62
CA THR A 157 18.16 -11.84 1.12
C THR A 157 18.07 -10.48 1.81
N ARG A 158 19.14 -10.03 2.49
CA ARG A 158 19.21 -8.69 3.09
C ARG A 158 19.23 -7.61 2.02
N TYR A 159 20.01 -7.79 0.96
CA TYR A 159 20.05 -6.86 -0.17
C TYR A 159 18.73 -6.85 -0.93
N ALA A 160 18.09 -8.01 -1.14
CA ALA A 160 16.76 -8.10 -1.72
C ALA A 160 15.72 -7.30 -0.92
N LEU A 161 15.76 -7.39 0.42
CA LEU A 161 14.87 -6.59 1.28
C LEU A 161 15.11 -5.09 1.12
N LYS A 162 16.38 -4.65 1.19
CA LYS A 162 16.72 -3.22 1.02
C LYS A 162 16.31 -2.69 -0.35
N LEU A 163 16.61 -3.44 -1.42
CA LEU A 163 16.25 -3.07 -2.78
C LEU A 163 14.73 -3.09 -3.01
N SER A 164 14.01 -4.01 -2.36
CA SER A 164 12.54 -4.02 -2.41
C SER A 164 11.91 -2.76 -1.80
N LEU A 165 12.55 -2.20 -0.77
CA LEU A 165 12.15 -0.95 -0.12
C LEU A 165 12.47 0.28 -0.99
N LEU A 166 13.64 0.28 -1.63
CA LEU A 166 14.09 1.38 -2.49
C LEU A 166 13.34 1.44 -3.81
N PHE A 167 13.16 0.31 -4.49
CA PHE A 167 12.51 0.27 -5.81
C PHE A 167 10.99 0.25 -5.74
N PHE A 168 10.45 -0.30 -4.65
CA PHE A 168 9.03 -0.57 -4.47
C PHE A 168 8.37 -1.18 -5.72
N VAL A 169 9.10 -2.08 -6.40
CA VAL A 169 8.62 -2.92 -7.52
C VAL A 169 7.81 -4.10 -7.00
N ARG A 170 7.11 -4.81 -7.88
CA ARG A 170 6.38 -6.02 -7.46
C ARG A 170 7.35 -7.13 -7.08
N SER A 171 6.94 -8.04 -6.19
CA SER A 171 7.76 -9.20 -5.80
C SER A 171 8.17 -10.05 -7.01
N SER A 172 7.26 -10.23 -7.97
CA SER A 172 7.55 -10.93 -9.23
C SER A 172 8.57 -10.21 -10.10
N GLU A 173 8.54 -8.88 -10.13
CA GLU A 173 9.49 -8.09 -10.91
C GLU A 173 10.91 -8.19 -10.32
N LEU A 174 11.02 -8.12 -8.99
CA LEU A 174 12.28 -8.20 -8.26
C LEU A 174 12.92 -9.60 -8.33
N ARG A 175 12.14 -10.67 -8.11
CA ARG A 175 12.70 -12.03 -8.08
C ARG A 175 13.25 -12.47 -9.42
N PHE A 176 12.63 -12.05 -10.53
CA PHE A 176 13.05 -12.39 -11.88
C PHE A 176 14.03 -11.37 -12.48
N ALA A 177 14.55 -10.45 -11.67
CA ALA A 177 15.50 -9.44 -12.14
C ALA A 177 16.80 -10.11 -12.62
N ARG A 178 17.26 -9.70 -13.79
CA ARG A 178 18.51 -10.17 -14.40
C ARG A 178 19.53 -9.04 -14.48
N TRP A 179 20.81 -9.39 -14.45
CA TRP A 179 21.88 -8.39 -14.60
C TRP A 179 21.84 -7.70 -15.96
N SER A 180 21.42 -8.41 -17.02
CA SER A 180 21.24 -7.84 -18.37
C SER A 180 20.14 -6.78 -18.46
N GLU A 181 19.29 -6.63 -17.44
CA GLU A 181 18.26 -5.59 -17.39
C GLU A 181 18.77 -4.28 -16.76
N ILE A 182 19.96 -4.27 -16.17
CA ILE A 182 20.53 -3.11 -15.48
C ILE A 182 21.42 -2.32 -16.45
N ASP A 183 21.02 -1.09 -16.74
CA ASP A 183 21.85 -0.10 -17.40
C ASP A 183 22.59 0.72 -16.34
N TRP A 184 23.88 0.41 -16.17
CA TRP A 184 24.75 1.06 -15.20
C TRP A 184 25.09 2.51 -15.57
N GLN A 185 25.11 2.84 -16.86
CA GLN A 185 25.48 4.17 -17.35
C GLN A 185 24.33 5.15 -17.13
N GLN A 186 23.11 4.75 -17.48
CA GLN A 186 21.91 5.57 -17.31
C GLN A 186 21.31 5.46 -15.90
N LYS A 187 21.83 4.54 -15.06
CA LYS A 187 21.25 4.19 -13.75
C LYS A 187 19.79 3.79 -13.86
N LEU A 188 19.47 2.94 -14.83
CA LEU A 188 18.10 2.47 -15.10
C LEU A 188 18.03 0.95 -15.00
N TRP A 189 16.95 0.44 -14.43
CA TRP A 189 16.57 -0.97 -14.55
C TRP A 189 15.40 -1.10 -15.53
N ILE A 190 15.65 -1.73 -16.67
CA ILE A 190 14.70 -1.82 -17.78
C ILE A 190 14.06 -3.21 -17.80
N ILE A 191 12.85 -3.29 -17.25
CA ILE A 191 12.07 -4.52 -17.23
C ILE A 191 11.30 -4.65 -18.55
N GLN A 192 11.64 -5.68 -19.31
CA GLN A 192 10.98 -6.00 -20.57
C GLN A 192 9.56 -6.51 -20.35
N VAL A 193 8.74 -6.46 -21.40
CA VAL A 193 7.35 -6.95 -21.36
C VAL A 193 7.32 -8.46 -21.10
N GLU A 194 8.19 -9.18 -21.79
CA GLU A 194 8.40 -10.62 -21.65
C GLU A 194 9.86 -10.91 -21.34
N ARG A 195 10.08 -12.07 -20.72
CA ARG A 195 11.38 -12.58 -20.29
C ARG A 195 11.53 -14.00 -20.81
N GLU A 196 12.77 -14.45 -20.95
CA GLU A 196 13.04 -15.87 -21.20
C GLU A 196 12.41 -16.73 -20.11
N GLN A 197 11.73 -17.80 -20.54
CA GLN A 197 11.03 -18.69 -19.64
C GLN A 197 12.05 -19.56 -18.89
N ILE A 198 11.94 -19.56 -17.56
CA ILE A 198 12.71 -20.46 -16.70
C ILE A 198 11.95 -21.77 -16.60
N GLU A 199 12.65 -22.88 -16.82
CA GLU A 199 12.09 -24.22 -16.72
C GLU A 199 11.51 -24.49 -15.33
N ASN A 200 10.32 -25.10 -15.27
CA ASN A 200 9.65 -25.48 -14.03
C ASN A 200 9.33 -24.32 -13.06
N VAL A 201 9.43 -23.06 -13.50
CA VAL A 201 9.05 -21.88 -12.69
C VAL A 201 7.83 -21.19 -13.31
N ARG A 202 6.69 -21.29 -12.62
CA ARG A 202 5.44 -20.67 -13.06
C ARG A 202 5.57 -19.15 -13.21
N PHE A 203 5.04 -18.62 -14.31
CA PHE A 203 5.01 -17.18 -14.63
C PHE A 203 6.37 -16.52 -14.85
N SER A 204 7.46 -17.28 -15.00
CA SER A 204 8.82 -16.77 -15.24
C SER A 204 8.93 -15.94 -16.53
N ARG A 205 8.16 -16.28 -17.56
CA ARG A 205 8.06 -15.52 -18.82
C ARG A 205 7.52 -14.10 -18.64
N ARG A 206 6.77 -13.84 -17.56
CA ARG A 206 6.10 -12.56 -17.36
C ARG A 206 7.11 -11.52 -16.88
N GLY A 207 7.45 -10.57 -17.76
CA GLY A 207 8.26 -9.41 -17.41
C GLY A 207 7.47 -8.40 -16.59
N THR A 208 6.37 -7.88 -17.13
CA THR A 208 5.49 -6.94 -16.42
C THR A 208 4.05 -7.42 -16.31
N LYS A 209 3.35 -6.98 -15.25
CA LYS A 209 1.94 -7.32 -15.07
C LYS A 209 1.05 -6.73 -16.17
N MET A 210 1.42 -5.55 -16.65
CA MET A 210 0.56 -4.69 -17.49
C MET A 210 0.88 -4.75 -18.98
N LYS A 211 1.73 -5.70 -19.42
CA LYS A 211 2.16 -5.87 -20.80
C LYS A 211 2.82 -4.63 -21.44
N THR A 212 3.43 -3.79 -20.60
CA THR A 212 4.19 -2.60 -21.02
C THR A 212 5.58 -2.66 -20.42
N GLN A 213 6.57 -2.08 -21.11
CA GLN A 213 7.93 -1.97 -20.58
C GLN A 213 7.91 -1.12 -19.31
N HIS A 214 8.58 -1.59 -18.26
CA HIS A 214 8.68 -0.86 -16.98
C HIS A 214 10.13 -0.46 -16.74
N ILE A 215 10.42 0.83 -16.85
CA ILE A 215 11.75 1.41 -16.61
C ILE A 215 11.78 1.92 -15.18
N VAL A 216 12.70 1.46 -14.33
CA VAL A 216 12.83 1.84 -12.92
C VAL A 216 14.13 2.62 -12.73
N PRO A 217 14.08 3.93 -12.40
CA PRO A 217 15.28 4.69 -12.06
C PRO A 217 15.93 4.17 -10.78
N LEU A 218 17.26 4.13 -10.78
CA LEU A 218 18.08 3.64 -9.68
C LEU A 218 18.67 4.83 -8.92
N SER A 219 18.37 4.93 -7.62
CA SER A 219 19.01 5.90 -6.74
C SER A 219 20.47 5.51 -6.44
N ASP A 220 21.27 6.45 -5.96
CA ASP A 220 22.67 6.18 -5.62
C ASP A 220 22.82 5.11 -4.52
N GLN A 221 21.92 5.10 -3.54
CA GLN A 221 21.82 4.05 -2.52
C GLN A 221 21.52 2.68 -3.13
N ALA A 222 20.61 2.62 -4.10
CA ALA A 222 20.29 1.38 -4.78
C ALA A 222 21.46 0.87 -5.63
N MET A 223 22.16 1.77 -6.32
CA MET A 223 23.37 1.46 -7.08
C MET A 223 24.47 0.90 -6.18
N ALA A 224 24.68 1.47 -4.99
CA ALA A 224 25.65 0.96 -4.02
C ALA A 224 25.33 -0.48 -3.58
N ILE A 225 24.05 -0.77 -3.31
CA ILE A 225 23.61 -2.12 -2.93
C ILE A 225 23.68 -3.08 -4.13
N LEU A 226 23.37 -2.64 -5.34
CA LEU A 226 23.51 -3.45 -6.55
C LEU A 226 24.96 -3.83 -6.80
N LYS A 227 25.92 -2.91 -6.68
CA LYS A 227 27.36 -3.23 -6.77
C LYS A 227 27.79 -4.26 -5.72
N GLN A 228 27.30 -4.15 -4.49
CA GLN A 228 27.54 -5.16 -3.45
C GLN A 228 26.90 -6.51 -3.76
N THR A 229 25.77 -6.51 -4.47
CA THR A 229 25.07 -7.72 -4.89
C THR A 229 25.77 -8.38 -6.08
N GLU A 230 26.29 -7.59 -7.01
CA GLU A 230 27.06 -8.03 -8.18
C GLU A 230 28.33 -8.78 -7.77
N ALA A 231 29.01 -8.33 -6.71
CA ALA A 231 30.15 -9.07 -6.14
C ALA A 231 29.80 -10.49 -5.67
N LEU A 232 28.51 -10.78 -5.41
CA LEU A 232 28.04 -12.09 -4.93
C LEU A 232 27.39 -12.93 -6.03
N SER A 233 26.65 -12.32 -6.95
CA SER A 233 25.85 -13.03 -7.96
C SER A 233 26.05 -12.50 -9.40
N GLY A 234 27.01 -11.63 -9.65
CA GLY A 234 27.27 -11.03 -10.97
C GLY A 234 27.72 -12.02 -12.05
N HIS A 235 28.26 -13.17 -11.65
CA HIS A 235 28.60 -14.26 -12.56
C HIS A 235 27.39 -15.13 -12.97
N LEU A 236 26.21 -14.88 -12.38
CA LEU A 236 24.97 -15.62 -12.66
C LEU A 236 24.04 -14.78 -13.54
N ALA A 237 22.99 -15.40 -14.10
CA ALA A 237 22.00 -14.65 -14.88
C ALA A 237 21.10 -13.75 -13.99
N PHE A 238 20.78 -14.20 -12.78
CA PHE A 238 19.84 -13.53 -11.87
C PHE A 238 20.56 -12.66 -10.84
N ILE A 239 19.99 -11.48 -10.56
CA ILE A 239 20.43 -10.63 -9.45
C ILE A 239 20.21 -11.37 -8.12
N PHE A 240 19.07 -12.05 -7.98
CA PHE A 240 18.71 -12.85 -6.82
C PHE A 240 18.51 -14.32 -7.21
N PRO A 241 19.58 -15.12 -7.26
CA PRO A 241 19.49 -16.55 -7.53
C PRO A 241 18.83 -17.29 -6.37
N GLY A 242 18.33 -18.49 -6.66
CA GLY A 242 17.87 -19.44 -5.66
C GLY A 242 18.99 -19.83 -4.69
N GLU A 243 18.59 -20.41 -3.56
CA GLU A 243 19.56 -20.90 -2.56
C GLU A 243 20.09 -22.28 -2.93
N TYR A 244 19.20 -23.18 -3.36
CA TYR A 244 19.54 -24.55 -3.74
C TYR A 244 19.88 -24.71 -5.21
N ASP A 245 19.32 -23.84 -6.06
CA ASP A 245 19.45 -23.89 -7.52
C ASP A 245 19.70 -22.47 -8.01
N GLN A 246 20.90 -22.22 -8.53
CA GLN A 246 21.36 -20.89 -8.95
C GLN A 246 20.92 -20.55 -10.37
N ASP A 247 20.51 -21.55 -11.16
CA ASP A 247 19.88 -21.36 -12.48
C ASP A 247 18.41 -20.95 -12.34
N LYS A 248 17.88 -21.02 -11.11
CA LYS A 248 16.55 -20.52 -10.77
C LYS A 248 16.62 -19.22 -9.97
N CYS A 249 15.54 -18.47 -10.04
CA CYS A 249 15.37 -17.25 -9.26
C CYS A 249 15.01 -17.53 -7.78
N MET A 250 15.20 -16.52 -6.93
CA MET A 250 14.69 -16.50 -5.57
C MET A 250 13.18 -16.82 -5.48
N SER A 251 12.80 -17.53 -4.42
CA SER A 251 11.40 -17.85 -4.12
C SER A 251 10.58 -16.59 -3.76
N ASP A 252 9.32 -16.55 -4.17
CA ASP A 252 8.38 -15.47 -3.84
C ASP A 252 8.19 -15.30 -2.31
N ASN A 253 8.39 -16.38 -1.56
CA ASN A 253 8.24 -16.36 -0.11
C ASN A 253 9.48 -15.87 0.65
N THR A 254 10.65 -15.74 0.01
CA THR A 254 11.91 -15.45 0.72
C THR A 254 11.85 -14.13 1.49
N ILE A 255 11.35 -13.07 0.85
CA ILE A 255 11.18 -11.74 1.48
C ILE A 255 10.21 -11.82 2.67
N ASN A 256 9.06 -12.49 2.48
CA ASN A 256 8.07 -12.64 3.55
C ASN A 256 8.60 -13.50 4.71
N LYS A 257 9.37 -14.56 4.42
CA LYS A 257 10.03 -15.36 5.46
C LYS A 257 11.03 -14.51 6.25
N ALA A 258 11.83 -13.69 5.58
CA ALA A 258 12.78 -12.81 6.24
C ALA A 258 12.08 -11.76 7.12
N LEU A 259 10.96 -11.19 6.66
CA LEU A 259 10.12 -10.29 7.48
C LEU A 259 9.58 -10.97 8.73
N ARG A 260 9.11 -12.22 8.62
CA ARG A 260 8.65 -13.01 9.79
C ARG A 260 9.77 -13.27 10.80
N VAL A 261 10.98 -13.56 10.32
CA VAL A 261 12.16 -13.75 11.20
C VAL A 261 12.51 -12.47 11.95
N MET A 262 12.30 -11.30 11.34
CA MET A 262 12.46 -10.01 12.02
C MET A 262 11.32 -9.67 12.99
N GLY A 263 10.30 -10.53 13.09
CA GLY A 263 9.19 -10.38 14.03
C GLY A 263 7.90 -9.81 13.44
N TYR A 264 7.85 -9.52 12.12
CA TYR A 264 6.67 -8.92 11.49
C TYR A 264 5.62 -9.97 11.07
N ASP A 265 4.35 -9.73 11.38
CA ASP A 265 3.25 -10.51 10.83
C ASP A 265 2.93 -10.10 9.39
N THR A 266 3.42 -10.88 8.43
CA THR A 266 3.17 -10.66 6.98
C THR A 266 1.70 -10.73 6.54
N ARG A 267 0.76 -11.15 7.41
CA ARG A 267 -0.68 -11.15 7.11
C ARG A 267 -1.39 -9.91 7.65
N LYS A 268 -0.85 -9.28 8.71
CA LYS A 268 -1.52 -8.20 9.45
C LYS A 268 -0.76 -6.87 9.44
N GLU A 269 0.56 -6.90 9.33
CA GLU A 269 1.43 -5.74 9.54
C GLU A 269 2.13 -5.31 8.24
N ILE A 270 3.14 -6.06 7.79
CA ILE A 270 3.94 -5.72 6.62
C ILE A 270 4.22 -6.98 5.81
N CYS A 271 3.70 -7.02 4.58
CA CYS A 271 4.15 -7.96 3.54
C CYS A 271 5.02 -7.22 2.53
N GLY A 272 5.68 -7.95 1.61
CA GLY A 272 6.43 -7.30 0.51
C GLY A 272 5.59 -6.32 -0.34
N HIS A 273 4.26 -6.45 -0.36
CA HIS A 273 3.36 -5.47 -0.99
C HIS A 273 3.22 -4.17 -0.17
N GLY A 274 3.36 -4.25 1.15
CA GLY A 274 3.24 -3.12 2.08
C GLY A 274 4.26 -2.01 1.82
N PHE A 275 5.46 -2.35 1.35
CA PHE A 275 6.47 -1.35 0.97
C PHE A 275 6.00 -0.43 -0.15
N ARG A 276 5.22 -0.95 -1.10
CA ARG A 276 4.68 -0.16 -2.21
C ARG A 276 3.61 0.81 -1.76
N ALA A 277 2.72 0.35 -0.88
CA ALA A 277 1.70 1.22 -0.29
C ALA A 277 2.34 2.34 0.55
N MET A 278 3.38 2.01 1.30
CA MET A 278 4.14 2.98 2.09
C MET A 278 4.80 4.05 1.22
N ALA A 279 5.53 3.64 0.17
CA ALA A 279 6.14 4.58 -0.78
C ALA A 279 5.08 5.46 -1.46
N CYS A 280 3.97 4.86 -1.95
CA CYS A 280 2.88 5.59 -2.57
C CYS A 280 2.31 6.69 -1.66
N SER A 281 2.04 6.36 -0.40
CA SER A 281 1.48 7.31 0.56
C SER A 281 2.49 8.41 0.91
N ALA A 282 3.75 8.06 1.20
CA ALA A 282 4.76 9.06 1.53
C ALA A 282 5.02 10.03 0.36
N LEU A 283 5.11 9.51 -0.87
CA LEU A 283 5.27 10.32 -2.08
C LEU A 283 4.05 11.22 -2.31
N SER A 284 2.83 10.72 -2.07
CA SER A 284 1.61 11.53 -2.19
C SER A 284 1.55 12.63 -1.12
N GLU A 285 1.92 12.31 0.12
CA GLU A 285 1.94 13.24 1.25
C GLU A 285 2.99 14.34 1.10
N SER A 286 4.10 14.05 0.41
CA SER A 286 5.13 15.06 0.12
C SER A 286 4.61 16.22 -0.73
N GLY A 287 3.58 15.99 -1.55
CA GLY A 287 3.03 16.98 -2.48
C GLY A 287 4.02 17.50 -3.53
N ARG A 288 5.13 16.79 -3.76
CA ARG A 288 6.20 17.20 -4.71
C ARG A 288 6.03 16.60 -6.11
N TRP A 289 5.31 15.49 -6.22
CA TRP A 289 5.30 14.65 -7.41
C TRP A 289 3.90 14.56 -8.02
N SER A 290 3.85 14.48 -9.34
CA SER A 290 2.64 14.19 -10.09
C SER A 290 2.12 12.80 -9.75
N LYS A 291 0.80 12.68 -9.68
CA LYS A 291 0.15 11.40 -9.40
C LYS A 291 0.45 10.38 -10.50
N GLU A 292 0.56 10.86 -11.74
CA GLU A 292 0.91 10.09 -12.93
C GLU A 292 2.32 9.50 -12.80
N ALA A 293 3.32 10.26 -12.34
CA ALA A 293 4.68 9.75 -12.10
C ALA A 293 4.71 8.63 -11.04
N ILE A 294 3.98 8.83 -9.93
CA ILE A 294 3.86 7.84 -8.85
C ILE A 294 3.18 6.55 -9.36
N GLU A 295 2.09 6.68 -10.12
CA GLU A 295 1.36 5.53 -10.70
C GLU A 295 2.20 4.78 -11.75
N LYS A 296 2.96 5.50 -12.59
CA LYS A 296 3.89 4.91 -13.57
C LYS A 296 5.01 4.12 -12.92
N GLN A 297 5.61 4.65 -11.84
CA GLN A 297 6.63 3.94 -11.07
C GLN A 297 6.09 2.67 -10.42
N MET A 298 4.81 2.65 -10.06
CA MET A 298 4.15 1.45 -9.59
C MET A 298 3.74 0.50 -10.74
N SER A 299 4.05 0.80 -12.00
CA SER A 299 3.63 0.01 -13.16
C SER A 299 2.10 -0.26 -13.12
N HIS A 300 1.31 0.78 -12.80
CA HIS A 300 -0.15 0.75 -12.94
C HIS A 300 -0.53 1.17 -14.38
N GLN A 301 -1.57 0.56 -14.96
CA GLN A 301 -2.06 0.99 -16.27
C GLN A 301 -2.77 2.33 -16.15
N GLU A 302 -2.40 3.27 -17.00
CA GLU A 302 -3.29 4.37 -17.38
C GLU A 302 -4.43 3.81 -18.22
N ARG A 303 -5.66 4.27 -17.93
CA ARG A 303 -6.87 3.84 -18.65
C ARG A 303 -7.15 4.61 -19.94
N ASN A 304 -6.30 5.53 -20.40
CA ASN A 304 -6.63 6.36 -21.56
C ASN A 304 -5.47 6.67 -22.53
N SER A 305 -5.79 6.39 -23.80
CA SER A 305 -5.38 6.99 -25.08
C SER A 305 -3.94 6.85 -25.63
N VAL A 306 -3.93 6.48 -26.91
CA VAL A 306 -2.82 6.09 -27.80
C VAL A 306 -1.82 7.23 -28.08
N ARG A 307 -2.13 8.48 -27.72
CA ARG A 307 -1.30 9.67 -27.98
C ARG A 307 -0.28 10.00 -26.87
N ALA A 308 -0.44 9.43 -25.68
CA ALA A 308 0.40 9.70 -24.52
C ALA A 308 1.78 9.02 -24.57
N ALA A 309 1.96 7.96 -25.38
CA ALA A 309 3.08 7.03 -25.20
C ALA A 309 4.50 7.62 -25.42
N TYR A 310 4.69 8.62 -26.29
CA TYR A 310 6.01 9.18 -26.62
C TYR A 310 6.37 10.43 -25.80
N ILE A 311 5.46 11.40 -25.66
CA ILE A 311 5.69 12.62 -24.86
C ILE A 311 5.71 12.30 -23.35
N HIS A 312 4.93 11.31 -22.89
CA HIS A 312 4.93 10.90 -21.49
C HIS A 312 6.20 10.10 -21.12
N LYS A 313 6.85 9.39 -22.05
CA LYS A 313 7.99 8.52 -21.71
C LYS A 313 9.20 9.34 -21.23
N ALA A 314 9.48 10.48 -21.86
CA ALA A 314 10.55 11.38 -21.45
C ALA A 314 10.14 12.29 -20.28
N LYS A 315 8.96 12.93 -20.34
CA LYS A 315 8.53 13.92 -19.35
C LYS A 315 8.44 13.38 -17.92
N TYR A 316 7.94 12.16 -17.73
CA TYR A 316 7.84 11.56 -16.39
C TYR A 316 9.11 10.82 -15.97
N LEU A 317 10.07 10.59 -16.89
CA LEU A 317 11.29 9.87 -16.52
C LEU A 317 12.20 10.73 -15.65
N GLU A 318 12.42 11.99 -16.01
CA GLU A 318 13.21 12.95 -15.23
C GLU A 318 12.61 13.15 -13.84
N GLU A 319 11.29 13.38 -13.78
CA GLU A 319 10.56 13.50 -12.52
C GLU A 319 10.73 12.25 -11.66
N ARG A 320 10.65 11.06 -12.27
CA ARG A 320 10.84 9.80 -11.55
C ARG A 320 12.26 9.57 -11.08
N ILE A 321 13.28 10.01 -11.82
CA ILE A 321 14.68 9.95 -11.38
C ILE A 321 14.83 10.76 -10.09
N ALA A 322 14.37 12.02 -10.09
CA ALA A 322 14.40 12.86 -8.89
C ALA A 322 13.56 12.26 -7.75
N MET A 323 12.40 11.69 -8.05
CA MET A 323 11.52 11.05 -7.07
C MET A 323 12.16 9.83 -6.40
N MET A 324 12.83 8.98 -7.18
CA MET A 324 13.49 7.78 -6.66
C MET A 324 14.69 8.13 -5.77
N GLN A 325 15.46 9.16 -6.15
CA GLN A 325 16.54 9.68 -5.32
C GLN A 325 16.00 10.27 -4.01
N TRP A 326 14.98 11.14 -4.10
CA TRP A 326 14.33 11.74 -2.94
C TRP A 326 13.79 10.69 -1.96
N TRP A 327 13.17 9.62 -2.47
CA TRP A 327 12.67 8.52 -1.65
C TRP A 327 13.80 7.83 -0.89
N ALA A 328 14.92 7.58 -1.55
CA ALA A 328 16.08 6.96 -0.92
C ALA A 328 16.67 7.86 0.18
N ASP A 329 16.83 9.17 -0.09
CA ASP A 329 17.33 10.13 0.88
C ASP A 329 16.37 10.29 2.08
N TYR A 330 15.06 10.27 1.82
CA TYR A 330 14.03 10.30 2.86
C TYR A 330 14.13 9.07 3.79
N LEU A 331 14.38 7.88 3.24
CA LEU A 331 14.57 6.66 4.03
C LEU A 331 15.85 6.74 4.87
N ASP A 332 16.95 7.22 4.30
CA ASP A 332 18.20 7.44 5.03
C ASP A 332 18.00 8.44 6.17
N LYS A 333 17.29 9.55 5.92
CA LYS A 333 17.03 10.55 6.97
C LYS A 333 16.18 9.99 8.10
N ASN A 334 15.16 9.20 7.77
CA ASN A 334 14.33 8.51 8.76
C ASN A 334 15.06 7.41 9.53
N THR A 335 16.25 7.01 9.09
CA THR A 335 17.12 6.11 9.84
C THR A 335 17.78 6.81 11.03
N GLU A 336 18.05 8.12 10.90
CA GLU A 336 18.64 8.93 11.99
C GLU A 336 17.57 9.48 12.94
N ARG A 337 16.53 10.10 12.35
CA ARG A 337 15.46 10.77 13.09
C ARG A 337 14.19 10.72 12.28
N TYR A 338 13.07 10.43 12.93
CA TYR A 338 11.77 10.49 12.28
C TYR A 338 11.47 11.90 11.76
N VAL A 339 11.11 11.99 10.47
CA VAL A 339 10.64 13.21 9.81
C VAL A 339 9.47 12.83 8.91
N SER A 340 8.36 13.57 8.97
CA SER A 340 7.23 13.27 8.09
C SER A 340 7.55 13.61 6.63
N PRO A 341 6.90 12.96 5.65
CA PRO A 341 7.13 13.25 4.22
C PRO A 341 6.90 14.73 3.88
N TYR A 342 5.89 15.35 4.49
CA TYR A 342 5.58 16.77 4.33
C TYR A 342 6.69 17.67 4.88
N GLN A 343 7.19 17.39 6.09
CA GLN A 343 8.28 18.15 6.70
C GLN A 343 9.58 18.01 5.91
N TYR A 344 9.93 16.79 5.50
CA TYR A 344 11.13 16.53 4.71
C TYR A 344 11.08 17.24 3.35
N ALA A 345 9.90 17.24 2.71
CA ALA A 345 9.67 17.99 1.49
C ALA A 345 9.80 19.51 1.66
N GLY A 346 9.40 20.04 2.82
CA GLY A 346 9.52 21.45 3.20
C GLY A 346 10.97 21.90 3.38
N TYR A 347 11.78 21.14 4.15
CA TYR A 347 13.19 21.50 4.40
C TYR A 347 14.02 21.66 3.12
N GLN A 348 13.74 20.84 2.10
CA GLN A 348 14.45 20.96 0.82
C GLN A 348 14.02 22.17 -0.01
N ARG A 349 12.81 22.72 0.20
CA ARG A 349 12.38 23.96 -0.47
C ARG A 349 13.03 25.20 0.14
N GLU A 350 13.40 25.15 1.42
CA GLU A 350 14.10 26.24 2.11
C GLU A 350 15.61 26.23 1.86
N ALA A 351 16.16 25.06 1.49
CA ALA A 351 17.58 24.87 1.20
C ALA A 351 17.96 25.04 -0.29
N SER A 352 16.98 25.24 -1.18
CA SER A 352 17.16 25.53 -2.62
C SER A 352 16.80 26.97 -2.90
#